data_AF-A0AAW7XXT4-F1
#
_entry.id   AF-A0AAW7XXT4-F1
#
_cell.length_a   1.000
_cell.length_b   1.000
_cell.length_c   1.000
_cell.angle_alpha   90.00
_cell.angle_beta   90.00
_cell.angle_gamma   90.00
#
_symmetry.space_group_name_H-M   'P 1'
#
loop_
_entity.id
_entity.type
_entity.pdbx_description
1 polymer ?
#
loop_
_entity_poly.entity_id
_entity_poly.type
_entity_poly.pdbx_seq_one_letter_code
_entity_poly.pdbx_strand_id
1 'polypeptide(L)'
;MPFSPRLRRRIRQLHRWIALAFSLPLLILALTGFLLSFEPLLNSMSRGTDNLTAARSIELLQSVDPQGKAKTVTHRGYEGTLEVAGPGLRPMVLDIETGEVTQHGIIARTFILSRQIHKAFVGDLSWLVLISTVAMGVLIALGLLMGWPRRANTVSGWHRVGAWIGMPLLATTTVTGVLMSFGVTMGGGGAAPMTMGRLNEPMSMVQAVQAVEAQKDLSAMAWIRPAGPRIMMRYAQGDRFQGYFVTPDEIVAVPRNLPRAIHEGLWSIPLGLAMNLIVSILTTGLILTGLIIWLRRRRPASSLAAFRNVPR
;
A
#
# COMPACT_ATOMS: atom_id res chain seq x y z
N MET A 1 18.38 29.33 -12.96
CA MET A 1 18.68 30.65 -12.37
C MET A 1 19.08 30.48 -10.91
N PRO A 2 20.16 31.11 -10.41
CA PRO A 2 20.52 30.99 -9.01
C PRO A 2 19.53 31.76 -8.13
N PHE A 3 18.84 31.08 -7.21
CA PHE A 3 17.98 31.72 -6.22
C PHE A 3 18.76 32.71 -5.33
N SER A 4 18.10 33.80 -4.94
CA SER A 4 18.65 34.77 -3.99
C SER A 4 18.97 34.12 -2.64
N PRO A 5 19.97 34.62 -1.88
CA PRO A 5 20.32 34.05 -0.57
C PRO A 5 19.14 34.00 0.42
N ARG A 6 18.28 35.04 0.38
CA ARG A 6 17.06 35.12 1.19
C ARG A 6 16.08 33.99 0.85
N LEU A 7 15.85 33.74 -0.44
CA LEU A 7 14.97 32.67 -0.91
C LEU A 7 15.51 31.28 -0.53
N ARG A 8 16.82 31.04 -0.71
CA ARG A 8 17.46 29.77 -0.29
C ARG A 8 17.32 29.51 1.20
N ARG A 9 17.37 30.56 2.03
CA ARG A 9 17.13 30.44 3.48
C ARG A 9 15.67 30.06 3.76
N ARG A 10 14.70 30.69 3.09
CA ARG A 10 13.27 30.39 3.25
C ARG A 10 12.94 28.96 2.82
N ILE A 11 13.40 28.49 1.66
CA ILE A 11 13.20 27.10 1.20
C ILE A 11 13.70 26.08 2.23
N ARG A 12 14.90 26.30 2.80
CA ARG A 12 15.45 25.44 3.86
C ARG A 12 14.67 25.51 5.16
N GLN A 13 14.14 26.68 5.52
CA GLN A 13 13.29 26.82 6.71
C GLN A 13 11.98 26.08 6.52
N LEU A 14 11.29 26.27 5.39
CA LEU A 14 10.04 25.61 5.05
C LEU A 14 10.19 24.08 5.06
N HIS A 15 11.18 23.54 4.36
CA HIS A 15 11.43 22.10 4.36
C HIS A 15 11.63 21.59 5.79
N ARG A 16 12.43 22.28 6.61
CA ARG A 16 12.70 21.83 7.99
C ARG A 16 11.45 21.83 8.86
N TRP A 17 10.61 22.84 8.75
CA TRP A 17 9.40 22.95 9.55
C TRP A 17 8.33 21.96 9.11
N ILE A 18 8.13 21.78 7.81
CA ILE A 18 7.21 20.76 7.27
C ILE A 18 7.71 19.36 7.67
N ALA A 19 9.00 19.08 7.47
CA ALA A 19 9.57 17.77 7.82
C ALA A 19 9.43 17.46 9.32
N LEU A 20 9.56 18.46 10.19
CA LEU A 20 9.35 18.28 11.63
C LEU A 20 7.87 18.05 11.96
N ALA A 21 6.97 18.87 11.41
CA ALA A 21 5.54 18.76 11.68
C ALA A 21 4.98 17.39 11.24
N PHE A 22 5.47 16.87 10.11
CA PHE A 22 4.98 15.61 9.52
C PHE A 22 5.89 14.41 9.76
N SER A 23 6.97 14.52 10.55
CA SER A 23 7.91 13.40 10.73
C SER A 23 7.23 12.17 11.32
N LEU A 24 6.36 12.34 12.32
CA LEU A 24 5.70 11.22 12.99
C LEU A 24 4.64 10.57 12.08
N PRO A 25 3.68 11.32 11.47
CA PRO A 25 2.76 10.74 10.50
C PRO A 25 3.46 10.02 9.35
N LEU A 26 4.48 10.64 8.74
CA LEU A 26 5.23 10.05 7.64
C LEU A 26 6.01 8.80 8.07
N LEU A 27 6.55 8.77 9.30
CA LEU A 27 7.23 7.59 9.83
C LEU A 27 6.26 6.42 9.98
N ILE A 28 5.06 6.66 10.53
CA ILE A 28 4.02 5.64 10.67
C ILE A 28 3.58 5.12 9.29
N LEU A 29 3.37 6.01 8.31
CA LEU A 29 3.02 5.62 6.94
C LEU A 29 4.14 4.80 6.28
N ALA A 30 5.41 5.19 6.47
CA ALA A 30 6.54 4.45 5.93
C ALA A 30 6.69 3.05 6.55
N LEU A 31 6.50 2.92 7.87
CA LEU A 31 6.59 1.63 8.57
C LEU A 31 5.41 0.70 8.23
N THR A 32 4.20 1.24 8.13
CA THR A 32 3.04 0.44 7.70
C THR A 32 3.14 0.05 6.23
N GLY A 33 3.64 0.94 5.36
CA GLY A 33 3.93 0.63 3.95
C GLY A 33 5.01 -0.44 3.79
N PHE A 34 6.05 -0.41 4.65
CA PHE A 34 7.06 -1.46 4.73
C PHE A 34 6.45 -2.82 5.02
N LEU A 35 5.58 -2.93 6.04
CA LEU A 35 4.90 -4.18 6.37
C LEU A 35 4.01 -4.65 5.21
N LEU A 36 3.19 -3.77 4.64
CA LEU A 36 2.28 -4.11 3.54
C LEU A 36 3.00 -4.56 2.27
N SER A 37 4.28 -4.22 2.10
CA SER A 37 5.06 -4.67 0.94
C SER A 37 5.21 -6.19 0.87
N PHE A 38 5.15 -6.89 2.00
CA PHE A 38 5.29 -8.35 2.07
C PHE A 38 3.99 -9.12 1.76
N GLU A 39 2.82 -8.49 1.89
CA GLU A 39 1.53 -9.17 1.72
C GLU A 39 1.36 -9.76 0.30
N PRO A 40 1.69 -9.07 -0.80
CA PRO A 40 1.63 -9.66 -2.14
C PRO A 40 2.58 -10.86 -2.31
N LEU A 41 3.77 -10.79 -1.70
CA LEU A 41 4.75 -11.89 -1.76
C LEU A 41 4.22 -13.13 -1.06
N LEU A 42 3.75 -12.99 0.18
CA LEU A 42 3.21 -14.13 0.95
C LEU A 42 2.02 -14.77 0.24
N ASN A 43 1.07 -13.96 -0.25
CA ASN A 43 -0.04 -14.50 -1.04
C ASN A 43 0.43 -15.24 -2.31
N SER A 44 1.49 -14.77 -2.95
CA SER A 44 2.02 -15.42 -4.16
C SER A 44 2.77 -16.72 -3.91
N MET A 45 3.42 -16.84 -2.75
CA MET A 45 4.17 -18.03 -2.34
C MET A 45 3.24 -19.13 -1.83
N SER A 46 2.09 -18.76 -1.27
CA SER A 46 1.08 -19.71 -0.77
C SER A 46 0.07 -20.17 -1.81
N ARG A 47 0.36 -19.97 -3.11
CA ARG A 47 -0.53 -20.45 -4.17
C ARG A 47 -0.46 -21.97 -4.25
N GLY A 48 -1.63 -22.62 -4.23
CA GLY A 48 -1.76 -24.07 -4.31
C GLY A 48 -1.23 -24.82 -3.08
N THR A 49 -1.01 -24.13 -1.96
CA THR A 49 -0.59 -24.78 -0.70
C THR A 49 -1.77 -25.25 0.15
N ASP A 50 -2.98 -24.77 -0.14
CA ASP A 50 -4.22 -25.15 0.51
C ASP A 50 -5.13 -25.95 -0.45
N ASN A 51 -6.16 -26.58 0.11
CA ASN A 51 -7.15 -27.37 -0.64
C ASN A 51 -8.33 -26.53 -1.14
N LEU A 52 -8.10 -25.26 -1.50
CA LEU A 52 -9.15 -24.36 -1.92
C LEU A 52 -9.64 -24.67 -3.34
N THR A 53 -10.64 -25.56 -3.43
CA THR A 53 -11.40 -25.86 -4.66
C THR A 53 -12.74 -25.14 -4.66
N ALA A 54 -13.46 -25.13 -5.79
CA ALA A 54 -14.85 -24.63 -5.81
C ALA A 54 -15.75 -25.40 -4.86
N ALA A 55 -15.67 -26.73 -4.87
CA ALA A 55 -16.49 -27.57 -3.99
C ALA A 55 -16.28 -27.19 -2.53
N ARG A 56 -15.01 -27.06 -2.10
CA ARG A 56 -14.68 -26.64 -0.75
C ARG A 56 -15.11 -25.21 -0.45
N SER A 57 -14.88 -24.27 -1.37
CA SER A 57 -15.29 -22.87 -1.20
C SER A 57 -16.79 -22.72 -1.05
N ILE A 58 -17.57 -23.48 -1.82
CA ILE A 58 -19.04 -23.46 -1.78
C ILE A 58 -19.55 -24.10 -0.49
N GLU A 59 -18.96 -25.24 -0.08
CA GLU A 59 -19.27 -25.88 1.19
C GLU A 59 -19.06 -24.93 2.37
N LEU A 60 -17.89 -24.28 2.44
CA LEU A 60 -17.56 -23.29 3.45
C LEU A 60 -18.48 -22.07 3.40
N LEU A 61 -18.82 -21.59 2.20
CA LEU A 61 -19.72 -20.46 2.04
C LEU A 61 -21.14 -20.79 2.52
N GLN A 62 -21.65 -21.97 2.17
CA GLN A 62 -22.99 -22.42 2.54
C GLN A 62 -23.12 -22.72 4.03
N SER A 63 -22.03 -23.14 4.70
CA SER A 63 -22.05 -23.42 6.15
C SER A 63 -22.29 -22.15 6.99
N VAL A 64 -21.77 -21.00 6.56
CA VAL A 64 -21.91 -19.71 7.27
C VAL A 64 -22.92 -18.75 6.67
N ASP A 65 -23.29 -18.93 5.41
CA ASP A 65 -24.23 -18.08 4.68
C ASP A 65 -25.24 -18.89 3.85
N PRO A 66 -26.11 -19.67 4.50
CA PRO A 66 -27.14 -20.44 3.79
C PRO A 66 -28.17 -19.55 3.08
N GLN A 67 -28.23 -18.26 3.42
CA GLN A 67 -29.17 -17.28 2.85
C GLN A 67 -28.57 -16.49 1.66
N GLY A 68 -27.31 -16.71 1.30
CA GLY A 68 -26.66 -16.06 0.15
C GLY A 68 -26.44 -14.54 0.31
N LYS A 69 -26.29 -14.06 1.55
CA LYS A 69 -26.04 -12.63 1.87
C LYS A 69 -24.59 -12.21 1.64
N ALA A 70 -23.66 -13.14 1.53
CA ALA A 70 -22.25 -12.89 1.30
C ALA A 70 -22.06 -12.10 0.00
N LYS A 71 -21.24 -11.05 0.09
CA LYS A 71 -20.84 -10.23 -1.05
C LYS A 71 -19.33 -10.20 -1.22
N THR A 72 -18.55 -10.58 -0.22
CA THR A 72 -17.10 -10.62 -0.33
C THR A 72 -16.61 -11.98 0.12
N VAL A 73 -15.71 -12.55 -0.68
CA VAL A 73 -14.89 -13.70 -0.30
C VAL A 73 -13.44 -13.26 -0.46
N THR A 74 -12.64 -13.37 0.60
CA THR A 74 -11.21 -13.04 0.58
C THR A 74 -10.43 -14.29 0.96
N HIS A 75 -9.48 -14.65 0.12
CA HIS A 75 -8.61 -15.79 0.35
C HIS A 75 -7.25 -15.31 0.87
N ARG A 76 -6.76 -15.96 1.93
CA ARG A 76 -5.46 -15.70 2.56
C ARG A 76 -4.66 -16.99 2.63
N GLY A 77 -4.11 -17.43 1.51
CA GLY A 77 -3.40 -18.72 1.43
C GLY A 77 -2.24 -18.85 2.42
N TYR A 78 -1.59 -17.74 2.81
CA TYR A 78 -0.51 -17.77 3.81
C TYR A 78 -0.97 -18.08 5.24
N GLU A 79 -2.28 -18.08 5.49
CA GLU A 79 -2.91 -18.55 6.73
C GLU A 79 -3.89 -19.70 6.48
N GLY A 80 -4.05 -20.17 5.22
CA GLY A 80 -5.03 -21.21 4.89
C GLY A 80 -6.47 -20.83 5.25
N THR A 81 -6.84 -19.54 5.15
CA THR A 81 -8.16 -19.05 5.58
C THR A 81 -8.97 -18.40 4.45
N LEU A 82 -10.29 -18.54 4.56
CA LEU A 82 -11.29 -17.90 3.71
C LEU A 82 -12.16 -16.95 4.57
N GLU A 83 -12.17 -15.67 4.23
CA GLU A 83 -12.97 -14.66 4.91
C GLU A 83 -14.21 -14.34 4.09
N VAL A 84 -15.39 -14.48 4.70
CA VAL A 84 -16.70 -14.22 4.10
C VAL A 84 -17.34 -13.02 4.78
N ALA A 85 -17.82 -12.05 4.00
CA ALA A 85 -18.49 -10.86 4.52
C ALA A 85 -19.60 -10.37 3.58
N GLY A 86 -20.61 -9.70 4.14
CA GLY A 86 -21.72 -9.12 3.36
C GLY A 86 -22.64 -8.24 4.20
N PRO A 87 -23.56 -7.48 3.58
CA PRO A 87 -24.56 -6.70 4.30
C PRO A 87 -25.41 -7.59 5.21
N GLY A 88 -25.46 -7.26 6.50
CA GLY A 88 -26.20 -8.07 7.49
C GLY A 88 -25.55 -9.42 7.83
N LEU A 89 -24.36 -9.70 7.31
CA LEU A 89 -23.55 -10.87 7.66
C LEU A 89 -22.32 -10.39 8.44
N ARG A 90 -22.13 -10.87 9.66
CA ARG A 90 -20.90 -10.60 10.43
C ARG A 90 -19.72 -11.18 9.65
N PRO A 91 -18.60 -10.46 9.48
CA PRO A 91 -17.41 -11.03 8.86
C PRO A 91 -16.97 -12.29 9.62
N MET A 92 -16.82 -13.39 8.90
CA MET A 92 -16.37 -14.67 9.45
C MET A 92 -15.10 -15.11 8.73
N VAL A 93 -14.13 -15.61 9.49
CA VAL A 93 -12.91 -16.23 8.96
C VAL A 93 -13.06 -17.73 9.15
N LEU A 94 -12.86 -18.48 8.09
CA LEU A 94 -12.98 -19.93 8.06
C LEU A 94 -11.61 -20.52 7.77
N ASP A 95 -11.22 -21.53 8.53
CA ASP A 95 -10.08 -22.36 8.20
C ASP A 95 -10.44 -23.27 7.01
N ILE A 96 -9.62 -23.28 5.95
CA ILE A 96 -9.95 -23.97 4.70
C ILE A 96 -9.94 -25.49 4.90
N GLU A 97 -9.06 -26.02 5.75
CA GLU A 97 -8.90 -27.46 5.95
C GLU A 97 -10.01 -28.03 6.82
N THR A 98 -10.27 -27.42 7.97
CA THR A 98 -11.24 -27.89 8.98
C THR A 98 -12.65 -27.38 8.69
N GLY A 99 -12.78 -26.17 8.16
CA GLY A 99 -14.04 -25.48 7.97
C GLY A 99 -14.60 -24.81 9.23
N GLU A 100 -13.82 -24.78 10.31
CA GLU A 100 -14.21 -24.12 11.55
C GLU A 100 -14.11 -22.59 11.43
N VAL A 101 -15.01 -21.90 12.13
CA VAL A 101 -14.93 -20.45 12.27
C VAL A 101 -13.77 -20.13 13.22
N THR A 102 -12.79 -19.41 12.69
CA THR A 102 -11.57 -19.02 13.39
C THR A 102 -11.43 -17.49 13.42
N GLN A 103 -10.32 -17.02 13.97
CA GLN A 103 -9.91 -15.62 13.92
C GLN A 103 -8.73 -15.46 12.96
N HIS A 104 -8.52 -14.26 12.44
CA HIS A 104 -7.30 -13.93 11.70
C HIS A 104 -6.07 -14.30 12.53
N GLY A 105 -5.06 -14.90 11.89
CA GLY A 105 -3.77 -15.14 12.52
C GLY A 105 -3.01 -13.84 12.79
N ILE A 106 -1.83 -13.94 13.41
CA ILE A 106 -1.00 -12.77 13.73
C ILE A 106 -0.55 -12.04 12.45
N ILE A 107 -0.28 -12.78 11.37
CA ILE A 107 0.22 -12.22 10.11
C ILE A 107 -0.90 -11.41 9.44
N ALA A 108 -2.09 -11.99 9.26
CA ALA A 108 -3.22 -11.28 8.67
C ALA A 108 -3.65 -10.09 9.53
N ARG A 109 -3.71 -10.23 10.87
CA ARG A 109 -3.99 -9.08 11.76
C ARG A 109 -3.00 -7.95 11.56
N THR A 110 -1.71 -8.28 11.40
CA THR A 110 -0.66 -7.29 11.14
C THR A 110 -0.89 -6.56 9.82
N PHE A 111 -1.23 -7.26 8.73
CA PHE A 111 -1.54 -6.62 7.45
C PHE A 111 -2.82 -5.81 7.47
N ILE A 112 -3.89 -6.32 8.09
CA ILE A 112 -5.17 -5.62 8.23
C ILE A 112 -4.98 -4.32 9.01
N LEU A 113 -4.31 -4.38 10.15
CA LEU A 113 -4.01 -3.21 10.98
C LEU A 113 -3.09 -2.24 10.24
N SER A 114 -2.02 -2.73 9.61
CA SER A 114 -1.10 -1.90 8.83
C SER A 114 -1.84 -1.17 7.71
N ARG A 115 -2.74 -1.86 7.00
CA ARG A 115 -3.56 -1.29 5.93
C ARG A 115 -4.53 -0.25 6.45
N GLN A 116 -5.17 -0.50 7.60
CA GLN A 116 -6.05 0.46 8.25
C GLN A 116 -5.31 1.74 8.63
N ILE A 117 -4.17 1.61 9.29
CA ILE A 117 -3.33 2.77 9.67
C ILE A 117 -2.77 3.47 8.43
N HIS A 118 -2.37 2.74 7.39
CA HIS A 118 -1.78 3.33 6.19
C HIS A 118 -2.80 4.14 5.37
N LYS A 119 -4.07 3.70 5.31
CA LYS A 119 -5.11 4.37 4.52
C LYS A 119 -5.88 5.44 5.29
N ALA A 120 -6.03 5.25 6.60
CA ALA A 120 -6.92 6.06 7.43
C ALA A 120 -6.30 6.53 8.74
N PHE A 121 -5.05 6.17 9.03
CA PHE A 121 -4.41 6.44 10.32
C PHE A 121 -5.21 5.87 11.52
N VAL A 122 -4.75 6.11 12.75
CA VAL A 122 -5.50 5.69 13.95
C VAL A 122 -6.74 6.59 14.13
N GLY A 123 -7.91 5.99 14.32
CA GLY A 123 -9.16 6.73 14.55
C GLY A 123 -9.82 7.30 13.28
N ASP A 124 -9.56 6.73 12.11
CA ASP A 124 -10.16 7.12 10.82
C ASP A 124 -9.83 8.56 10.36
N LEU A 125 -8.64 9.04 10.72
CA LEU A 125 -8.05 10.30 10.27
C LEU A 125 -7.48 10.19 8.83
N SER A 126 -8.29 9.74 7.87
CA SER A 126 -7.89 9.62 6.45
C SER A 126 -7.40 10.95 5.85
N TRP A 127 -7.92 12.07 6.32
CA TRP A 127 -7.44 13.41 5.95
C TRP A 127 -5.97 13.64 6.35
N LEU A 128 -5.51 13.07 7.47
CA LEU A 128 -4.13 13.20 7.92
C LEU A 128 -3.17 12.42 7.01
N VAL A 129 -3.60 11.26 6.50
CA VAL A 129 -2.87 10.52 5.46
C VAL A 129 -2.71 11.40 4.23
N LEU A 130 -3.80 11.96 3.71
CA LEU A 130 -3.77 12.84 2.54
C LEU A 130 -2.84 14.05 2.73
N ILE A 131 -2.97 14.79 3.82
CA ILE A 131 -2.12 15.96 4.08
C ILE A 131 -0.67 15.54 4.24
N SER A 132 -0.39 14.39 4.88
CA SER A 132 0.97 13.87 5.00
C SER A 132 1.56 13.50 3.63
N THR A 133 0.79 12.86 2.75
CA THR A 133 1.22 12.55 1.38
C THR A 133 1.49 13.83 0.57
N VAL A 134 0.63 14.85 0.68
CA VAL A 134 0.86 16.15 0.04
C VAL A 134 2.10 16.84 0.62
N ALA A 135 2.30 16.80 1.94
CA ALA A 135 3.48 17.32 2.59
C ALA A 135 4.77 16.63 2.11
N MET A 136 4.75 15.31 1.90
CA MET A 136 5.85 14.57 1.27
C MET A 136 6.13 15.11 -0.14
N GLY A 137 5.10 15.32 -0.96
CA GLY A 137 5.25 15.91 -2.28
C GLY A 137 5.91 17.29 -2.25
N VAL A 138 5.50 18.14 -1.31
CA VAL A 138 6.11 19.45 -1.07
C VAL A 138 7.57 19.31 -0.61
N LEU A 139 7.88 18.38 0.29
CA LEU A 139 9.26 18.13 0.74
C LEU A 139 10.16 17.67 -0.40
N ILE A 140 9.67 16.80 -1.29
CA ILE A 140 10.38 16.36 -2.49
C ILE A 140 10.66 17.55 -3.41
N ALA A 141 9.64 18.38 -3.68
CA ALA A 141 9.79 19.58 -4.50
C ALA A 141 10.81 20.57 -3.89
N LEU A 142 10.71 20.83 -2.57
CA LEU A 142 11.67 21.68 -1.86
C LEU A 142 13.09 21.09 -1.89
N GLY A 143 13.22 19.76 -1.77
CA GLY A 143 14.48 19.04 -1.90
C GLY A 143 15.15 19.25 -3.26
N LEU A 144 14.37 19.14 -4.34
CA LEU A 144 14.84 19.42 -5.71
C LEU A 144 15.30 20.88 -5.85
N LEU A 145 14.53 21.84 -5.33
CA LEU A 145 14.88 23.27 -5.36
C LEU A 145 16.14 23.62 -4.56
N MET A 146 16.55 22.79 -3.60
CA MET A 146 17.81 22.97 -2.88
C MET A 146 19.05 22.63 -3.71
N GLY A 147 18.87 21.99 -4.88
CA GLY A 147 19.93 21.71 -5.85
C GLY A 147 20.79 20.51 -5.51
N TRP A 148 21.87 20.35 -6.29
CA TRP A 148 22.71 19.14 -6.32
C TRP A 148 23.30 18.76 -4.95
N PRO A 149 23.37 17.45 -4.61
CA PRO A 149 23.92 17.02 -3.35
C PRO A 149 25.45 17.19 -3.38
N ARG A 150 25.98 17.94 -2.42
CA ARG A 150 27.43 17.91 -2.13
C ARG A 150 27.70 16.72 -1.23
N ARG A 151 28.49 15.75 -1.70
CA ARG A 151 28.94 14.61 -0.90
C ARG A 151 29.83 15.14 0.23
N ALA A 152 29.49 14.78 1.45
CA ALA A 152 30.30 15.00 2.64
C ALA A 152 30.12 13.78 3.54
N ASN A 153 31.18 13.33 4.21
CA ASN A 153 31.09 12.17 5.11
C ASN A 153 30.45 12.55 6.45
N THR A 154 29.20 13.00 6.39
CA THR A 154 28.41 13.45 7.54
C THR A 154 26.96 12.98 7.35
N VAL A 155 26.20 12.89 8.44
CA VAL A 155 24.76 12.57 8.39
C VAL A 155 24.01 13.50 7.43
N SER A 156 24.34 14.80 7.42
CA SER A 156 23.72 15.74 6.48
C SER A 156 24.14 15.52 5.03
N GLY A 157 25.36 15.03 4.77
CA GLY A 157 25.82 14.71 3.42
C GLY A 157 25.09 13.48 2.88
N TRP A 158 25.07 12.40 3.66
CA TRP A 158 24.36 11.16 3.32
C TRP A 158 22.85 11.36 3.18
N HIS A 159 22.22 12.18 4.02
CA HIS A 159 20.81 12.55 3.87
C HIS A 159 20.53 13.20 2.51
N ARG A 160 21.37 14.15 2.06
CA ARG A 160 21.19 14.81 0.76
C ARG A 160 21.41 13.86 -0.41
N VAL A 161 22.43 13.01 -0.33
CA VAL A 161 22.73 12.02 -1.37
C VAL A 161 21.59 11.01 -1.49
N GLY A 162 21.14 10.43 -0.37
CA GLY A 162 20.02 9.50 -0.33
C GLY A 162 18.72 10.13 -0.85
N ALA A 163 18.42 11.37 -0.43
CA ALA A 163 17.25 12.09 -0.90
C ALA A 163 17.27 12.32 -2.41
N TRP A 164 18.44 12.64 -2.98
CA TRP A 164 18.58 12.86 -4.42
C TRP A 164 18.48 11.58 -5.22
N ILE A 165 19.22 10.54 -4.85
CA ILE A 165 19.24 9.27 -5.57
C ILE A 165 17.87 8.61 -5.55
N GLY A 166 17.19 8.61 -4.40
CA GLY A 166 15.88 8.00 -4.29
C GLY A 166 14.72 8.90 -4.66
N MET A 167 14.96 10.18 -5.00
CA MET A 167 13.93 11.13 -5.39
C MET A 167 12.96 10.58 -6.45
N PRO A 168 13.41 9.90 -7.53
CA PRO A 168 12.48 9.40 -8.55
C PRO A 168 11.48 8.40 -7.97
N LEU A 169 11.92 7.50 -7.09
CA LEU A 169 11.07 6.50 -6.46
C LEU A 169 10.14 7.11 -5.41
N LEU A 170 10.65 8.02 -4.58
CA LEU A 170 9.85 8.77 -3.60
C LEU A 170 8.77 9.61 -4.31
N ALA A 171 9.12 10.29 -5.40
CA ALA A 171 8.19 11.08 -6.19
C ALA A 171 7.12 10.19 -6.82
N THR A 172 7.53 9.08 -7.44
CA THR A 172 6.60 8.14 -8.08
C THR A 172 5.58 7.60 -7.07
N THR A 173 6.04 7.07 -5.93
CA THR A 173 5.15 6.52 -4.89
C THR A 173 4.25 7.57 -4.24
N THR A 174 4.77 8.79 -4.05
CA THR A 174 3.99 9.91 -3.49
C THR A 174 2.91 10.37 -4.47
N VAL A 175 3.26 10.57 -5.74
CA VAL A 175 2.33 10.99 -6.79
C VAL A 175 1.24 9.95 -6.97
N THR A 176 1.58 8.66 -7.01
CA THR A 176 0.56 7.60 -7.13
C THR A 176 -0.36 7.55 -5.90
N GLY A 177 0.16 7.78 -4.69
CA GLY A 177 -0.66 7.89 -3.48
C GLY A 177 -1.65 9.07 -3.52
N VAL A 178 -1.21 10.24 -3.98
CA VAL A 178 -2.09 11.41 -4.19
C VAL A 178 -3.17 11.08 -5.22
N LEU A 179 -2.80 10.53 -6.39
CA LEU A 179 -3.74 10.16 -7.45
C LEU A 179 -4.79 9.16 -6.96
N MET A 180 -4.38 8.15 -6.20
CA MET A 180 -5.29 7.18 -5.57
C MET A 180 -6.26 7.84 -4.60
N SER A 181 -5.81 8.83 -3.83
CA SER A 181 -6.65 9.55 -2.87
C SER A 181 -7.74 10.37 -3.55
N PHE A 182 -7.50 10.84 -4.78
CA PHE A 182 -8.49 11.51 -5.63
C PHE A 182 -9.28 10.54 -6.53
N GLY A 183 -9.11 9.23 -6.37
CA GLY A 183 -9.81 8.23 -7.18
C GLY A 183 -9.38 8.19 -8.64
N VAL A 184 -8.23 8.78 -9.00
CA VAL A 184 -7.73 8.79 -10.38
C VAL A 184 -7.30 7.37 -10.76
N THR A 185 -7.98 6.81 -11.75
CA THR A 185 -7.61 5.54 -12.38
C THR A 185 -7.08 5.81 -13.78
N MET A 186 -5.78 5.60 -14.00
CA MET A 186 -5.20 5.64 -15.35
C MET A 186 -5.09 4.23 -15.89
N GLY A 187 -5.78 3.94 -16.99
CA GLY A 187 -5.77 2.66 -17.67
C GLY A 187 -6.59 2.75 -18.96
N GLY A 188 -5.92 2.94 -20.09
CA GLY A 188 -6.53 2.85 -21.41
C GLY A 188 -6.62 1.38 -21.83
N GLY A 189 -7.83 0.88 -22.06
CA GLY A 189 -8.08 -0.51 -22.42
C GLY A 189 -9.41 -1.00 -21.88
N GLY A 190 -10.50 -0.47 -22.44
CA GLY A 190 -11.85 -0.92 -22.08
C GLY A 190 -12.06 -2.37 -22.46
N ALA A 191 -12.81 -3.09 -21.63
CA ALA A 191 -13.46 -4.33 -22.04
C ALA A 191 -14.16 -4.12 -23.39
N ALA A 192 -14.10 -5.12 -24.27
CA ALA A 192 -14.75 -5.05 -25.57
C ALA A 192 -16.25 -4.71 -25.41
N PRO A 193 -16.85 -3.91 -26.31
CA PRO A 193 -18.21 -3.41 -26.15
C PRO A 193 -19.29 -4.49 -26.01
N MET A 194 -19.05 -5.71 -26.53
CA MET A 194 -19.99 -6.84 -26.40
C MET A 194 -20.11 -7.39 -24.97
N THR A 195 -19.10 -7.18 -24.11
CA THR A 195 -19.09 -7.68 -22.72
C THR A 195 -19.89 -6.78 -21.76
N MET A 196 -20.16 -5.51 -22.11
CA MET A 196 -20.74 -4.56 -21.15
C MET A 196 -22.19 -4.86 -20.74
N GLY A 197 -22.97 -5.57 -21.56
CA GLY A 197 -24.36 -5.93 -21.26
C GLY A 197 -24.51 -6.94 -20.11
N ARG A 198 -23.68 -8.00 -20.11
CA ARG A 198 -23.74 -9.09 -19.11
C ARG A 198 -22.94 -8.83 -17.83
N LEU A 199 -22.05 -7.84 -17.84
CA LEU A 199 -21.32 -7.44 -16.63
C LEU A 199 -22.24 -7.01 -15.47
N ASN A 200 -23.49 -6.67 -15.76
CA ASN A 200 -24.46 -6.21 -14.78
C ASN A 200 -25.51 -7.27 -14.43
N GLU A 201 -25.37 -8.52 -14.92
CA GLU A 201 -26.25 -9.60 -14.51
C GLU A 201 -26.06 -9.89 -13.00
N PRO A 202 -27.13 -9.93 -12.20
CA PRO A 202 -27.02 -10.22 -10.78
C PRO A 202 -26.47 -11.63 -10.57
N MET A 203 -25.32 -11.74 -9.90
CA MET A 203 -24.74 -13.01 -9.50
C MET A 203 -24.68 -13.13 -7.98
N SER A 204 -25.07 -14.29 -7.47
CA SER A 204 -24.74 -14.71 -6.11
C SER A 204 -23.24 -14.98 -5.97
N MET A 205 -22.74 -14.97 -4.73
CA MET A 205 -21.33 -15.29 -4.50
C MET A 205 -21.00 -16.75 -4.85
N VAL A 206 -21.94 -17.68 -4.63
CA VAL A 206 -21.80 -19.08 -5.06
C VAL A 206 -21.60 -19.16 -6.57
N GLN A 207 -22.44 -18.47 -7.36
CA GLN A 207 -22.29 -18.43 -8.82
C GLN A 207 -20.96 -17.79 -9.24
N ALA A 208 -20.52 -16.74 -8.55
CA ALA A 208 -19.23 -16.12 -8.84
C ALA A 208 -18.05 -17.07 -8.58
N VAL A 209 -18.05 -17.80 -7.47
CA VAL A 209 -17.02 -18.82 -7.15
C VAL A 209 -17.01 -19.92 -8.20
N GLN A 210 -18.19 -20.42 -8.60
CA GLN A 210 -18.32 -21.44 -9.65
C GLN A 210 -17.80 -20.94 -11.00
N ALA A 211 -18.15 -19.72 -11.40
CA ALA A 211 -17.70 -19.12 -12.65
C ALA A 211 -16.18 -18.90 -12.67
N VAL A 212 -15.59 -18.55 -11.51
CA VAL A 212 -14.13 -18.44 -11.37
C VAL A 212 -13.47 -19.79 -11.60
N GLU A 213 -13.85 -20.82 -10.85
CA GLU A 213 -13.23 -22.15 -10.94
C GLU A 213 -13.32 -22.76 -12.34
N ALA A 214 -14.45 -22.56 -13.02
CA ALA A 214 -14.65 -23.07 -14.38
C ALA A 214 -13.59 -22.54 -15.38
N GLN A 215 -12.92 -21.43 -15.07
CA GLN A 215 -12.00 -20.75 -15.98
C GLN A 215 -10.60 -20.50 -15.37
N LYS A 216 -10.46 -20.51 -14.04
CA LYS A 216 -9.25 -20.16 -13.28
C LYS A 216 -9.23 -20.87 -11.92
N ASP A 217 -8.04 -21.26 -11.48
CA ASP A 217 -7.81 -21.89 -10.17
C ASP A 217 -8.07 -20.92 -9.01
N LEU A 218 -9.00 -21.27 -8.12
CA LEU A 218 -9.34 -20.47 -6.94
C LEU A 218 -8.16 -20.28 -5.97
N SER A 219 -7.16 -21.16 -5.94
CA SER A 219 -6.01 -21.02 -5.05
C SER A 219 -5.18 -19.75 -5.33
N ALA A 220 -5.20 -19.24 -6.56
CA ALA A 220 -4.52 -18.02 -6.98
C ALA A 220 -5.39 -16.75 -6.83
N MET A 221 -6.63 -16.90 -6.35
CA MET A 221 -7.53 -15.80 -6.03
C MET A 221 -7.08 -15.10 -4.74
N ALA A 222 -7.13 -13.77 -4.72
CA ALA A 222 -7.00 -12.99 -3.49
C ALA A 222 -8.36 -12.60 -2.91
N TRP A 223 -9.30 -12.19 -3.77
CA TRP A 223 -10.67 -11.89 -3.35
C TRP A 223 -11.64 -11.85 -4.54
N ILE A 224 -12.92 -12.06 -4.25
CA ILE A 224 -14.09 -11.74 -5.09
C ILE A 224 -14.98 -10.77 -4.32
N ARG A 225 -15.37 -9.66 -4.94
CA ARG A 225 -16.27 -8.66 -4.34
C ARG A 225 -16.99 -7.80 -5.40
N PRO A 226 -18.09 -7.13 -5.02
CA PRO A 226 -18.74 -6.13 -5.85
C PRO A 226 -17.82 -4.97 -6.24
N ALA A 227 -17.98 -4.51 -7.47
CA ALA A 227 -17.42 -3.28 -8.01
C ALA A 227 -18.55 -2.53 -8.74
N GLY A 228 -19.39 -1.83 -7.97
CA GLY A 228 -20.65 -1.28 -8.47
C GLY A 228 -21.65 -2.41 -8.76
N PRO A 229 -22.32 -2.43 -9.94
CA PRO A 229 -23.24 -3.50 -10.31
C PRO A 229 -22.53 -4.81 -10.74
N ARG A 230 -21.20 -4.79 -10.83
CA ARG A 230 -20.38 -5.89 -11.36
C ARG A 230 -19.74 -6.69 -10.24
N ILE A 231 -19.34 -7.92 -10.50
CA ILE A 231 -18.44 -8.68 -9.63
C ILE A 231 -17.01 -8.62 -10.16
N MET A 232 -16.07 -8.32 -9.28
CA MET A 232 -14.65 -8.24 -9.58
C MET A 232 -13.89 -9.25 -8.74
N MET A 233 -12.90 -9.88 -9.35
CA MET A 233 -11.90 -10.72 -8.72
C MET A 233 -10.52 -10.06 -8.83
N ARG A 234 -9.67 -10.25 -7.80
CA ARG A 234 -8.22 -10.06 -7.91
C ARG A 234 -7.55 -11.42 -7.93
N TYR A 235 -6.71 -11.62 -8.94
CA TYR A 235 -6.09 -12.91 -9.24
C TYR A 235 -4.59 -12.76 -9.45
N ALA A 236 -3.80 -13.68 -8.92
CA ALA A 236 -2.36 -13.76 -9.12
C ALA A 236 -2.04 -14.43 -10.47
N GLN A 237 -1.71 -13.63 -11.49
CA GLN A 237 -1.32 -14.12 -12.81
C GLN A 237 0.21 -14.06 -12.95
N GLY A 238 0.88 -15.21 -12.90
CA GLY A 238 2.34 -15.27 -13.01
C GLY A 238 3.01 -14.50 -11.87
N ASP A 239 3.75 -13.44 -12.20
CA ASP A 239 4.45 -12.56 -11.28
C ASP A 239 3.66 -11.31 -10.89
N ARG A 240 2.35 -11.20 -11.16
CA ARG A 240 1.59 -9.97 -10.91
C ARG A 240 0.17 -10.24 -10.42
N PHE A 241 -0.43 -9.23 -9.79
CA PHE A 241 -1.86 -9.26 -9.49
C PHE A 241 -2.65 -8.48 -10.55
N GLN A 242 -3.68 -9.13 -11.10
CA GLN A 242 -4.53 -8.57 -12.13
C GLN A 242 -6.00 -8.60 -11.67
N GLY A 243 -6.71 -7.52 -11.98
CA GLY A 243 -8.14 -7.43 -11.74
C GLY A 243 -8.91 -8.02 -12.91
N TYR A 244 -10.00 -8.71 -12.60
CA TYR A 244 -10.90 -9.32 -13.57
C TYR A 244 -12.34 -9.02 -13.19
N PHE A 245 -13.20 -8.71 -14.16
CA PHE A 245 -14.63 -8.85 -13.96
C PHE A 245 -15.02 -10.30 -14.16
N VAL A 246 -15.95 -10.78 -13.34
CA VAL A 246 -16.49 -12.14 -13.41
C VAL A 246 -17.90 -12.03 -13.97
N THR A 247 -18.19 -12.78 -15.02
CA THR A 247 -19.54 -13.06 -15.52
C THR A 247 -19.77 -14.57 -15.48
N PRO A 248 -21.01 -15.07 -15.70
CA PRO A 248 -21.26 -16.51 -15.71
C PRO A 248 -20.42 -17.26 -16.76
N ASP A 249 -20.19 -16.65 -17.91
CA ASP A 249 -19.57 -17.31 -19.07
C ASP A 249 -18.10 -16.93 -19.28
N GLU A 250 -17.65 -15.77 -18.75
CA GLU A 250 -16.34 -15.21 -19.10
C GLU A 250 -15.69 -14.42 -17.94
N ILE A 251 -14.37 -14.55 -17.82
CA ILE A 251 -13.55 -13.73 -16.95
C ILE A 251 -12.78 -12.69 -17.77
N VAL A 252 -13.20 -11.43 -17.68
CA VAL A 252 -12.65 -10.34 -18.50
C VAL A 252 -11.68 -9.48 -17.72
N ALA A 253 -10.48 -9.27 -18.26
CA ALA A 253 -9.46 -8.45 -17.60
C ALA A 253 -9.93 -6.98 -17.47
N VAL A 254 -9.80 -6.44 -16.26
CA VAL A 254 -10.06 -5.01 -16.01
C VAL A 254 -8.85 -4.19 -16.46
N PRO A 255 -9.05 -3.05 -17.14
CA PRO A 255 -7.95 -2.12 -17.39
C PRO A 255 -7.17 -1.84 -16.12
N ARG A 256 -5.85 -1.95 -16.21
CA ARG A 256 -4.98 -1.82 -15.04
C ARG A 256 -5.05 -0.39 -14.51
N ASN A 257 -5.42 -0.23 -13.25
CA ASN A 257 -5.29 1.04 -12.54
C ASN A 257 -3.80 1.28 -12.22
N LEU A 258 -3.12 2.03 -13.08
CA LEU A 258 -1.67 2.26 -12.98
C LEU A 258 -1.23 2.89 -11.65
N PRO A 259 -1.86 3.96 -11.13
CA PRO A 259 -1.52 4.50 -9.82
C PRO A 259 -1.52 3.43 -8.72
N ARG A 260 -2.59 2.64 -8.65
CA ARG A 260 -2.70 1.56 -7.68
C ARG A 260 -1.67 0.46 -7.91
N ALA A 261 -1.50 0.02 -9.16
CA ALA A 261 -0.56 -1.04 -9.49
C ALA A 261 0.86 -0.66 -9.09
N ILE A 262 1.31 0.55 -9.42
CA ILE A 262 2.64 1.07 -9.07
C ILE A 262 2.77 1.24 -7.56
N HIS A 263 1.83 1.90 -6.90
CA HIS A 263 1.91 2.18 -5.46
C HIS A 263 1.91 0.91 -4.60
N GLU A 264 1.02 -0.04 -4.91
CA GLU A 264 0.91 -1.31 -4.18
C GLU A 264 1.96 -2.35 -4.64
N GLY A 265 2.77 -2.06 -5.67
CA GLY A 265 3.75 -3.01 -6.21
C GLY A 265 3.13 -4.22 -6.93
N LEU A 266 1.88 -4.11 -7.40
CA LEU A 266 1.15 -5.24 -8.00
C LEU A 266 1.49 -5.52 -9.46
N TRP A 267 2.24 -4.63 -10.12
CA TRP A 267 2.62 -4.76 -11.53
C TRP A 267 3.67 -5.85 -11.79
N SER A 268 4.48 -6.15 -10.79
CA SER A 268 5.38 -7.31 -10.68
C SER A 268 5.66 -7.51 -9.19
N ILE A 269 5.40 -8.69 -8.65
CA ILE A 269 5.51 -9.04 -7.23
C ILE A 269 6.95 -8.85 -6.74
N PRO A 270 8.00 -9.44 -7.36
CA PRO A 270 9.36 -9.27 -6.84
C PRO A 270 9.88 -7.84 -7.00
N LEU A 271 9.63 -7.20 -8.16
CA LEU A 271 10.13 -5.85 -8.42
C LEU A 271 9.35 -4.79 -7.64
N GLY A 272 8.05 -4.95 -7.51
CA GLY A 272 7.17 -4.10 -6.72
C GLY A 272 7.47 -4.19 -5.23
N LEU A 273 7.72 -5.39 -4.71
CA LEU A 273 8.25 -5.60 -3.34
C LEU A 273 9.57 -4.86 -3.16
N ALA A 274 10.56 -5.10 -4.03
CA ALA A 274 11.88 -4.47 -3.93
C ALA A 274 11.77 -2.93 -3.95
N MET A 275 10.96 -2.37 -4.86
CA MET A 275 10.70 -0.94 -4.93
C MET A 275 10.09 -0.41 -3.63
N ASN A 276 9.05 -1.06 -3.10
CA ASN A 276 8.36 -0.61 -1.88
C ASN A 276 9.24 -0.75 -0.63
N LEU A 277 10.09 -1.78 -0.55
CA LEU A 277 11.08 -1.93 0.52
C LEU A 277 12.12 -0.80 0.46
N ILE A 278 12.69 -0.53 -0.73
CA ILE A 278 13.66 0.54 -0.93
C ILE A 278 13.05 1.89 -0.54
N VAL A 279 11.84 2.20 -1.02
CA VAL A 279 11.13 3.43 -0.70
C VAL A 279 10.88 3.56 0.79
N SER A 280 10.46 2.49 1.47
CA SER A 280 10.14 2.52 2.89
C SER A 280 11.39 2.70 3.76
N ILE A 281 12.47 1.96 3.45
CA ILE A 281 13.77 2.07 4.13
C ILE A 281 14.35 3.47 3.92
N LEU A 282 14.32 3.96 2.68
CA LEU A 282 14.83 5.29 2.37
C LEU A 282 14.03 6.38 3.06
N THR A 283 12.70 6.33 3.00
CA THR A 283 11.82 7.30 3.65
C THR A 283 12.07 7.32 5.15
N THR A 284 12.10 6.15 5.79
CA THR A 284 12.42 6.01 7.22
C THR A 284 13.79 6.59 7.53
N GLY A 285 14.82 6.23 6.77
CA GLY A 285 16.17 6.75 6.94
C GLY A 285 16.27 8.26 6.78
N LEU A 286 15.56 8.84 5.81
CA LEU A 286 15.51 10.29 5.58
C LEU A 286 14.80 11.03 6.73
N ILE A 287 13.69 10.48 7.24
CA ILE A 287 13.00 11.05 8.40
C ILE A 287 13.92 11.02 9.63
N LEU A 288 14.50 9.86 9.95
CA LEU A 288 15.38 9.69 11.12
C LEU A 288 16.62 10.59 11.04
N THR A 289 17.31 10.61 9.89
CA THR A 289 18.47 11.49 9.69
C THR A 289 18.08 12.97 9.70
N GLY A 290 16.91 13.34 9.17
CA GLY A 290 16.36 14.69 9.25
C GLY A 290 16.12 15.16 10.69
N LEU A 291 15.52 14.30 11.52
CA LEU A 291 15.32 14.55 12.95
C LEU A 291 16.65 14.69 13.71
N ILE A 292 17.62 13.81 13.45
CA ILE A 292 18.96 13.89 14.05
C ILE A 292 19.64 15.22 13.69
N ILE A 293 19.60 15.63 12.42
CA ILE A 293 20.18 16.90 11.97
C ILE A 293 19.50 18.09 12.66
N TRP A 294 18.17 18.03 12.83
CA TRP A 294 17.41 19.08 13.50
C TRP A 294 17.78 19.19 14.98
N LEU A 295 17.87 18.07 15.70
CA LEU A 295 18.23 18.02 17.12
C LEU A 295 19.66 18.51 17.37
N ARG A 296 20.62 18.10 16.53
CA ARG A 296 22.04 18.52 16.67
C ARG A 296 22.25 20.03 16.50
N ARG A 297 21.37 20.72 15.78
CA ARG A 297 21.43 22.20 15.62
C ARG A 297 20.93 22.97 16.83
N ARG A 298 20.17 22.34 17.73
CA ARG A 298 19.65 22.97 18.95
C ARG A 298 20.62 22.89 20.12
N ARG A 299 21.68 22.11 20.03
CA ARG A 299 22.76 22.15 21.03
C ARG A 299 23.53 23.45 20.81
N PRO A 300 23.45 24.44 21.72
CA PRO A 300 24.39 25.54 21.69
C PRO A 300 25.80 24.95 21.82
N ALA A 301 26.77 25.55 21.14
CA ALA A 301 28.18 25.32 21.42
C ALA A 301 28.51 25.94 22.79
N SER A 302 27.97 25.36 23.87
CA SER A 302 28.27 25.74 25.24
C SER A 302 29.04 24.59 25.89
N SER A 303 30.37 24.74 26.01
CA SER A 303 31.19 24.24 27.14
C SER A 303 32.69 24.02 26.84
N LEU A 304 33.33 24.73 25.90
CA LEU A 304 34.82 24.68 25.80
C LEU A 304 35.52 26.04 25.72
N ALA A 305 34.79 27.16 25.67
CA ALA A 305 35.38 28.50 25.76
C ALA A 305 35.42 29.08 27.19
N ALA A 306 34.68 28.49 28.14
CA ALA A 306 34.58 29.01 29.51
C ALA A 306 35.73 28.60 30.45
N PHE A 307 36.58 27.64 30.06
CA PHE A 307 37.74 27.21 30.86
C PHE A 307 39.08 27.79 30.38
N ARG A 308 39.07 28.67 29.36
CA ARG A 308 40.31 29.26 28.82
C ARG A 308 40.62 30.68 29.34
N ASN A 309 39.75 31.22 30.20
CA ASN A 309 39.97 32.48 30.91
C ASN A 309 40.04 32.23 32.42
N VAL A 310 41.07 31.50 32.86
CA VAL A 310 41.62 31.72 34.19
C VAL A 310 42.85 32.61 33.97
N PRO A 311 42.78 33.92 34.27
CA PRO A 311 43.97 34.73 34.33
C PRO A 311 44.81 34.28 35.53
N ARG A 312 46.00 33.76 35.21
CA ARG A 312 47.21 33.49 36.02
C ARG A 312 47.03 33.10 37.48
#